data_AF-A0A2U1S490-F1
#
_entry.id   AF-A0A2U1S490-F1
#
_cell.length_a   1.000
_cell.length_b   1.000
_cell.length_c   1.000
_cell.angle_alpha   90.00
_cell.angle_beta   90.00
_cell.angle_gamma   90.00
#
_symmetry.space_group_name_H-M   'P 1'
#
loop_
_entity.id
_entity.type
_entity.pdbx_description
1 polymer ?
#
loop_
_entity_poly.entity_id
_entity_poly.type
_entity_poly.pdbx_seq_one_letter_code
_entity_poly.pdbx_strand_id
1 'polypeptide(L)' 'MNSFKELTVWQNAYRLALEVYRITCALPSSEQYGLASQMKRASVSIPSKIAEGYKRQSR' A
#
# COMPACT_ATOMS: atom_id res chain seq x y z
N MET A 1 15.96 4.63 -14.86
CA MET A 1 14.89 3.99 -14.07
C MET A 1 13.75 3.73 -15.04
N ASN A 2 13.42 2.47 -15.29
CA ASN A 2 12.46 2.09 -16.34
C ASN A 2 11.07 1.79 -15.78
N SER A 3 10.97 1.65 -14.45
CA SER A 3 9.72 1.37 -13.76
C SER A 3 9.69 2.01 -12.38
N PHE A 4 8.50 2.45 -11.95
CA PHE A 4 8.26 2.85 -10.57
C PHE A 4 8.57 1.73 -9.56
N LYS A 5 8.61 0.46 -10.00
CA LYS A 5 8.95 -0.69 -9.15
C LYS A 5 10.41 -0.69 -8.69
N GLU A 6 11.29 0.02 -9.41
CA GLU A 6 12.71 0.18 -9.06
C GLU A 6 12.91 1.19 -7.92
N LEU A 7 11.90 2.02 -7.62
CA LEU A 7 11.96 2.99 -6.53
C LEU A 7 11.98 2.28 -5.17
N THR A 8 13.02 2.53 -4.37
CA THR A 8 13.10 2.04 -2.98
C THR A 8 11.88 2.47 -2.16
N VAL A 9 11.41 3.70 -2.34
CA VAL A 9 10.21 4.20 -1.64
C VAL A 9 8.94 3.43 -2.04
N TRP A 10 8.81 3.02 -3.31
CA TRP A 10 7.70 2.18 -3.75
C TRP A 10 7.79 0.77 -3.15
N GLN A 11 8.98 0.18 -3.14
CA GLN A 11 9.21 -1.14 -2.55
C GLN A 11 8.89 -1.16 -1.05
N ASN A 12 9.31 -0.13 -0.31
CA ASN A 12 9.00 0.02 1.11
C ASN A 12 7.49 0.19 1.34
N ALA A 13 6.82 1.02 0.53
CA ALA A 13 5.37 1.18 0.60
C ALA A 13 4.60 -0.12 0.27
N TYR A 14 5.09 -0.90 -0.70
CA TYR A 14 4.52 -2.20 -1.04
C TYR A 14 4.68 -3.21 0.11
N ARG A 15 5.88 -3.30 0.72
CA ARG A 15 6.11 -4.15 1.90
C ARG A 15 5.22 -3.72 3.08
N LEU A 16 5.08 -2.41 3.32
CA LEU A 16 4.17 -1.89 4.34
C LEU A 16 2.73 -2.35 4.09
N ALA A 17 2.24 -2.30 2.85
CA ALA A 17 0.89 -2.78 2.53
C ALA A 17 0.74 -4.27 2.86
N LEU A 18 1.72 -5.12 2.52
CA LEU A 18 1.70 -6.54 2.87
C LEU A 18 1.67 -6.77 4.38
N GLU A 19 2.49 -6.04 5.15
CA GLU A 19 2.48 -6.14 6.61
C GLU A 19 1.15 -5.70 7.20
N VAL A 20 0.53 -4.63 6.68
CA VAL A 20 -0.80 -4.20 7.10
C VAL A 20 -1.85 -5.28 6.84
N TYR A 21 -1.80 -5.95 5.68
CA TYR A 21 -2.67 -7.11 5.42
C TYR A 21 -2.45 -8.23 6.43
N ARG A 22 -1.21 -8.52 6.79
CA ARG A 22 -0.86 -9.56 7.77
C ARG A 22 -1.37 -9.23 9.18
N ILE A 23 -1.12 -8.02 9.68
CA ILE A 23 -1.53 -7.64 11.05
C ILE A 23 -3.05 -7.51 11.19
N THR A 24 -3.75 -7.09 10.13
CA THR A 24 -5.20 -6.94 10.16
C THR A 24 -5.93 -8.28 10.23
N CYS A 25 -5.27 -9.41 9.92
CA CYS A 25 -5.81 -10.75 10.17
C CYS A 25 -5.87 -11.12 11.66
N ALA A 26 -5.13 -10.42 12.52
CA ALA A 26 -5.16 -10.65 13.97
C ALA A 26 -6.23 -9.82 14.69
N LEU A 27 -6.94 -8.93 13.98
CA LEU A 27 -8.04 -8.16 14.54
C LEU A 27 -9.28 -9.06 14.75
N PRO A 28 -10.14 -8.75 15.74
CA PRO A 28 -11.41 -9.46 15.90
C PRO A 28 -12.27 -9.40 14.64
N SER A 29 -13.07 -10.43 14.38
CA SER A 29 -13.95 -10.48 13.20
C SER A 29 -14.92 -9.29 13.12
N SER A 30 -15.28 -8.70 14.27
CA SER A 30 -16.10 -7.46 14.31
C SER A 30 -15.45 -6.27 13.62
N GLU A 31 -14.12 -6.24 13.51
CA GLU A 31 -13.34 -5.15 12.89
C GLU A 31 -13.08 -5.35 11.39
N GLN A 32 -13.54 -6.47 10.81
CA GLN A 32 -13.28 -6.81 9.41
C GLN A 32 -13.70 -5.69 8.44
N TYR A 33 -14.89 -5.12 8.66
CA TYR A 33 -15.44 -4.03 7.84
C TYR A 33 -15.12 -2.64 8.42
N GLY A 34 -14.64 -2.58 9.67
CA GLY A 34 -14.21 -1.37 10.36
C GLY A 34 -12.71 -1.11 10.16
N LEU A 35 -11.93 -1.25 11.23
CA LEU A 35 -10.50 -0.91 11.24
C LEU A 35 -9.70 -1.68 10.18
N ALA A 36 -9.95 -2.98 10.01
CA ALA A 36 -9.20 -3.80 9.06
C ALA A 36 -9.36 -3.29 7.62
N SER A 37 -10.58 -2.95 7.21
CA SER A 37 -10.89 -2.41 5.87
C SER A 37 -10.26 -1.03 5.65
N GLN A 38 -10.32 -0.15 6.66
CA GLN A 38 -9.72 1.18 6.56
C GLN A 38 -8.19 1.12 6.45
N MET A 39 -7.54 0.30 7.28
CA MET A 39 -6.08 0.12 7.28
C MET A 39 -5.60 -0.44 5.93
N LYS A 40 -6.25 -1.50 5.41
CA LYS A 40 -5.89 -2.11 4.12
C LYS A 40 -6.02 -1.12 2.95
N ARG A 41 -7.09 -0.32 2.92
CA ARG A 41 -7.29 0.69 1.86
C ARG A 41 -6.25 1.80 1.95
N ALA A 42 -6.00 2.32 3.15
CA ALA A 42 -5.00 3.36 3.37
C ALA A 42 -3.60 2.87 2.94
N SER A 43 -3.20 1.67 3.33
CA SER A 43 -1.86 1.14 3.02
C SER A 43 -1.64 0.89 1.52
N VAL A 44 -2.63 0.36 0.80
CA VAL A 44 -2.56 0.14 -0.66
C VAL A 44 -2.54 1.46 -1.45
N SER A 45 -3.11 2.53 -0.89
CA SER A 45 -3.11 3.84 -1.55
C SER A 45 -1.70 4.41 -1.72
N ILE A 46 -0.77 4.14 -0.80
CA ILE A 46 0.60 4.70 -0.81
C ILE A 46 1.39 4.25 -2.06
N PRO A 47 1.63 2.93 -2.31
CA PRO A 47 2.35 2.50 -3.51
C PRO A 47 1.60 2.86 -4.80
N SER A 48 0.27 2.94 -4.75
CA SER A 48 -0.56 3.35 -5.90
C SER A 48 -0.30 4.82 -6.27
N LYS A 49 -0.23 5.71 -5.28
CA LYS A 49 0.04 7.14 -5.47
C LYS A 49 1.47 7.40 -5.93
N ILE A 50 2.44 6.62 -5.46
CA ILE A 50 3.83 6.66 -5.96
C ILE A 50 3.87 6.26 -7.45
N ALA A 51 3.20 5.17 -7.82
CA ALA A 51 3.15 4.72 -9.21
C ALA A 51 2.44 5.73 -10.14
N GLU A 52 1.36 6.35 -9.66
CA GLU A 52 0.64 7.42 -10.36
C GLU A 52 1.54 8.65 -10.57
N GLY A 53 2.24 9.10 -9.52
CA GLY A 53 3.17 10.23 -9.58
C GLY A 53 4.33 9.99 -10.54
N TYR A 54 4.93 8.79 -10.51
CA TYR A 54 6.01 8.41 -11.42
C TYR A 54 5.60 8.51 -12.90
N LYS A 55 4.39 8.03 -13.23
CA LYS A 55 3.84 8.11 -14.60
C LYS A 55 3.61 9.55 -15.09
N ARG A 56 3.38 10.49 -14.17
CA ARG A 56 3.19 11.92 -14.51
C ARG A 56 4.51 12.62 -14.80
N GLN A 57 5.61 12.21 -14.16
CA GLN A 57 6.96 12.74 -14.42
C GLN A 57 7.61 12.18 -15.69
N SER A 58 7.20 10.99 -16.13
CA SER A 58 7.69 10.37 -17.37
C SER A 58 6.95 10.85 -18.64
N ARG A 59 6.18 11.94 -18.54
CA ARG A 59 5.59 12.68 -19.68
C ARG A 59 6.38 13.97 -19.86
#